data_AF-A0AA95N328-F1
#
_entry.id   AF-A0AA95N328-F1
#
_cell.length_a   1.000
_cell.length_b   1.000
_cell.length_c   1.000
_cell.angle_alpha   90.00
_cell.angle_beta   90.00
_cell.angle_gamma   90.00
#
_symmetry.space_group_name_H-M   'P 1'
#
loop_
_entity.id
_entity.type
_entity.pdbx_description
1 polymer ?
#
loop_
_entity_poly.entity_id
_entity_poly.type
_entity_poly.pdbx_seq_one_letter_code
_entity_poly.pdbx_strand_id
1 'polypeptide(L)'
;MSNEVIIEELNTLLRGTYMGIRSFEHYIHKVEDEELMQVFQFMQQEVKLNAQKLAVRIQNLGGIPADGEGFSGSMHSFMHKTMLPNDTNEMIEDALKGLDHYGVQYSEELVRGDLDPESRQLAEEVINTSRRQIEQLRHYLQ
;
A
#
# COMPACT_ATOMS: atom_id res chain seq x y z
N MET A 1 1.57 -24.38 -1.07
CA MET A 1 2.77 -23.67 -1.55
C MET A 1 3.97 -23.95 -0.65
N SER A 2 5.20 -23.83 -1.15
CA SER A 2 6.39 -23.74 -0.29
C SER A 2 6.42 -22.37 0.39
N ASN A 3 7.12 -22.26 1.53
CA ASN A 3 7.32 -20.96 2.18
C ASN A 3 7.95 -19.93 1.23
N GLU A 4 8.82 -20.37 0.30
CA GLU A 4 9.45 -19.49 -0.68
C GLU A 4 8.43 -18.74 -1.54
N VAL A 5 7.40 -19.42 -2.05
CA VAL A 5 6.35 -18.78 -2.86
C VAL A 5 5.54 -17.80 -2.01
N ILE A 6 5.17 -18.18 -0.78
CA ILE A 6 4.42 -17.29 0.13
C ILE A 6 5.26 -16.05 0.46
N ILE A 7 6.56 -16.23 0.73
CA ILE A 7 7.50 -15.13 0.97
C ILE A 7 7.56 -14.19 -0.23
N GLU A 8 7.59 -14.72 -1.45
CA GLU A 8 7.66 -13.91 -2.67
C GLU A 8 6.40 -13.07 -2.87
N GLU A 9 5.24 -13.69 -2.70
CA GLU A 9 3.92 -13.03 -2.80
C GLU A 9 3.76 -11.93 -1.73
N LEU A 10 4.07 -12.25 -0.47
CA LEU A 10 4.03 -11.27 0.63
C LEU A 10 5.03 -10.12 0.40
N ASN A 11 6.20 -10.40 -0.17
CA ASN A 11 7.16 -9.38 -0.54
C ASN A 11 6.65 -8.47 -1.64
N THR A 12 5.91 -8.98 -2.62
CA THR A 12 5.27 -8.16 -3.65
C THR A 12 4.20 -7.27 -3.05
N LEU A 13 3.35 -7.80 -2.16
CA LEU A 13 2.37 -7.01 -1.44
C LEU A 13 3.03 -5.92 -0.57
N LEU A 14 4.12 -6.26 0.12
CA LEU A 14 4.89 -5.32 0.94
C LEU A 14 5.46 -4.17 0.10
N ARG A 15 5.98 -4.46 -1.10
CA ARG A 15 6.44 -3.43 -2.04
C ARG A 15 5.33 -2.46 -2.43
N GLY A 16 4.15 -2.97 -2.82
CA GLY A 16 2.98 -2.13 -3.12
C GLY A 16 2.55 -1.28 -1.92
N THR A 17 2.64 -1.85 -0.72
CA THR A 17 2.34 -1.14 0.54
C THR A 17 3.33 0.02 0.78
N TYR A 18 4.63 -0.18 0.55
CA TYR A 18 5.62 0.92 0.61
C TYR A 18 5.39 1.99 -0.44
N MET A 19 5.00 1.61 -1.67
CA MET A 19 4.64 2.58 -2.71
C MET A 19 3.48 3.47 -2.24
N GLY A 20 2.43 2.86 -1.66
CA GLY A 20 1.30 3.60 -1.08
C GLY A 20 1.73 4.58 0.03
N ILE A 21 2.63 4.16 0.94
CA ILE A 21 3.17 5.04 1.98
C ILE A 21 3.83 6.28 1.37
N ARG A 22 4.67 6.11 0.34
CA ARG A 22 5.37 7.22 -0.33
C ARG A 22 4.42 8.13 -1.12
N SER A 23 3.42 7.56 -1.78
CA SER A 23 2.34 8.33 -2.41
C SER A 23 1.65 9.24 -1.39
N PHE A 24 1.27 8.70 -0.22
CA PHE A 24 0.69 9.53 0.85
C PHE A 24 1.68 10.58 1.39
N GLU A 25 2.99 10.26 1.53
CA GLU A 25 3.99 11.27 1.94
C GLU A 25 4.04 12.44 0.96
N HIS A 26 3.97 12.17 -0.34
CA HIS A 26 3.92 13.21 -1.37
C HIS A 26 2.62 14.03 -1.27
N TYR A 27 1.45 13.39 -1.12
CA TYR A 27 0.18 14.10 -1.00
C TYR A 27 0.15 15.00 0.23
N ILE A 28 0.58 14.49 1.39
CA ILE A 28 0.66 15.26 2.65
C ILE A 28 1.55 16.50 2.49
N HIS A 29 2.61 16.40 1.69
CA HIS A 29 3.52 17.52 1.45
C HIS A 29 2.96 18.57 0.48
N LYS A 30 1.98 18.20 -0.35
CA LYS A 30 1.49 19.04 -1.46
C LYS A 30 0.08 19.56 -1.26
N VAL A 31 -0.76 18.85 -0.51
CA VAL A 31 -2.14 19.23 -0.27
C VAL A 31 -2.19 20.51 0.58
N GLU A 32 -3.03 21.46 0.19
CA GLU A 32 -3.22 22.73 0.90
C GLU A 32 -4.35 22.65 1.94
N ASP A 33 -5.31 21.75 1.74
CA ASP A 33 -6.43 21.53 2.65
C ASP A 33 -5.98 20.78 3.90
N GLU A 34 -6.11 21.43 5.06
CA GLU A 34 -5.67 20.88 6.36
C GLU A 34 -6.46 19.64 6.79
N GLU A 35 -7.75 19.56 6.46
CA GLU A 35 -8.58 18.41 6.82
C GLU A 35 -8.15 17.18 6.00
N LEU A 36 -8.01 17.34 4.69
CA LEU A 36 -7.56 16.29 3.80
C LEU A 36 -6.11 15.86 4.11
N MET A 37 -5.25 16.80 4.52
CA MET A 37 -3.90 16.47 5.02
C MET A 37 -3.98 15.52 6.22
N GLN A 38 -4.85 15.79 7.20
CA GLN A 38 -5.03 14.92 8.36
C GLN A 38 -5.56 13.54 7.97
N VAL A 39 -6.48 13.48 7.00
CA VAL A 39 -6.98 12.22 6.43
C VAL A 39 -5.84 11.43 5.80
N PHE A 40 -5.03 12.03 4.94
CA PHE A 40 -3.88 11.34 4.33
C PHE A 40 -2.85 10.88 5.38
N GLN A 41 -2.58 11.68 6.42
CA GLN A 41 -1.70 11.28 7.52
C GLN A 41 -2.23 10.04 8.26
N PHE A 42 -3.53 10.03 8.57
CA PHE A 42 -4.17 8.88 9.21
C PHE A 42 -4.09 7.64 8.32
N MET A 43 -4.44 7.76 7.04
CA MET A 43 -4.39 6.65 6.09
C MET A 43 -2.98 6.08 5.95
N GLN A 44 -1.97 6.95 5.82
CA GLN A 44 -0.58 6.55 5.76
C GLN A 44 -0.16 5.73 6.99
N GLN A 45 -0.60 6.12 8.18
CA GLN A 45 -0.26 5.41 9.41
C GLN A 45 -0.85 3.99 9.44
N GLU A 46 -2.06 3.80 8.91
CA GLU A 46 -2.65 2.46 8.74
C GLU A 46 -1.85 1.61 7.75
N VAL A 47 -1.44 2.20 6.62
CA VAL A 47 -0.63 1.50 5.62
C VAL A 47 0.76 1.14 6.17
N LYS A 48 1.38 2.01 6.99
CA LYS A 48 2.63 1.72 7.73
C LYS A 48 2.48 0.53 8.68
N LEU A 49 1.35 0.42 9.38
CA LEU A 49 1.07 -0.72 10.26
C LEU A 49 0.96 -2.02 9.45
N ASN A 50 0.28 -1.99 8.30
CA ASN A 50 0.19 -3.15 7.40
C ASN A 50 1.57 -3.58 6.90
N ALA A 51 2.42 -2.62 6.47
CA ALA A 51 3.79 -2.91 6.04
C ALA A 51 4.60 -3.61 7.14
N GLN A 52 4.48 -3.14 8.40
CA GLN A 52 5.16 -3.75 9.53
C GLN A 52 4.72 -5.20 9.76
N LYS A 53 3.40 -5.46 9.72
CA LYS A 53 2.86 -6.82 9.89
C LYS A 53 3.31 -7.77 8.79
N LEU A 54 3.29 -7.33 7.54
CA LEU A 54 3.78 -8.09 6.39
C LEU A 54 5.27 -8.42 6.53
N ALA A 55 6.10 -7.44 6.91
CA ALA A 55 7.52 -7.64 7.12
C ALA A 55 7.81 -8.69 8.22
N VAL A 56 7.10 -8.60 9.36
CA VAL A 56 7.21 -9.59 10.44
C VAL A 56 6.80 -10.99 9.94
N ARG A 57 5.71 -11.11 9.17
CA ARG A 57 5.28 -12.39 8.62
C ARG A 57 6.33 -13.02 7.71
N ILE A 58 6.91 -12.22 6.82
CA ILE A 58 7.98 -12.68 5.92
C ILE A 58 9.17 -13.21 6.72
N GLN A 59 9.59 -12.51 7.77
CA GLN A 59 10.67 -12.96 8.66
C GLN A 59 10.34 -14.26 9.37
N ASN A 60 9.11 -14.40 9.88
CA ASN A 60 8.64 -15.62 10.54
C ASN A 60 8.64 -16.85 9.61
N LEU A 61 8.45 -16.64 8.30
CA LEU A 61 8.54 -17.68 7.28
C LEU A 61 9.99 -18.01 6.88
N GLY A 62 10.98 -17.28 7.41
CA GLY A 62 12.40 -17.41 7.08
C GLY A 62 12.86 -16.55 5.91
N GLY A 63 12.02 -15.65 5.42
CA GLY A 63 12.32 -14.75 4.31
C GLY A 63 12.96 -13.43 4.76
N ILE A 64 13.52 -12.70 3.79
CA ILE A 64 14.00 -11.34 3.98
C ILE A 64 12.89 -10.40 3.46
N PRO A 65 12.34 -9.50 4.29
CA PRO A 65 11.38 -8.51 3.83
C PRO A 65 12.02 -7.56 2.83
N ALA A 66 11.26 -7.18 1.82
CA ALA A 66 11.56 -6.06 0.95
C ALA A 66 11.78 -4.86 1.86
N ASP A 67 12.91 -4.18 1.68
CA ASP A 67 13.26 -3.02 2.45
C ASP A 67 12.65 -1.77 1.80
N GLY A 68 12.32 -0.78 2.64
CA GLY A 68 11.92 0.53 2.13
C GLY A 68 13.07 1.31 1.50
N GLU A 69 14.33 0.98 1.84
CA GLU A 69 15.55 1.71 1.45
C GLU A 69 16.20 1.18 0.17
N GLY A 70 16.37 -0.14 0.00
CA GLY A 70 16.85 -0.77 -1.23
C GLY A 70 15.88 -0.64 -2.40
N PHE A 71 14.58 -0.42 -2.12
CA PHE A 71 13.63 0.01 -3.14
C PHE A 71 13.85 1.45 -3.62
N SER A 72 14.67 2.28 -2.98
CA SER A 72 14.84 3.69 -3.38
C SER A 72 15.18 3.88 -4.87
N GLY A 73 15.96 2.97 -5.48
CA GLY A 73 16.31 3.02 -6.91
C GLY A 73 15.15 2.67 -7.85
N SER A 74 14.46 1.55 -7.62
CA SER A 74 13.26 1.17 -8.39
C SER A 74 12.08 2.10 -8.10
N MET A 75 12.01 2.66 -6.89
CA MET A 75 11.02 3.62 -6.42
C MET A 75 11.24 5.01 -7.01
N HIS A 76 12.47 5.50 -7.10
CA HIS A 76 12.76 6.75 -7.82
C HIS A 76 12.37 6.61 -9.29
N SER A 77 12.61 5.43 -9.89
CA SER A 77 12.12 5.13 -11.24
C SER A 77 10.59 5.06 -11.30
N PHE A 78 9.92 4.52 -10.28
CA PHE A 78 8.45 4.55 -10.18
C PHE A 78 7.93 5.99 -10.10
N MET A 79 8.34 6.79 -9.12
CA MET A 79 7.92 8.20 -8.96
C MET A 79 8.30 9.07 -10.16
N HIS A 80 9.36 8.75 -10.90
CA HIS A 80 9.70 9.44 -12.14
C HIS A 80 8.79 8.99 -13.32
N LYS A 81 8.31 7.74 -13.30
CA LYS A 81 7.38 7.21 -14.32
C LYS A 81 5.93 7.58 -14.02
N THR A 82 5.53 7.62 -12.75
CA THR A 82 4.24 8.10 -12.27
C THR A 82 4.43 9.54 -11.80
N MET A 83 4.12 10.51 -12.65
CA MET A 83 4.10 11.91 -12.22
C MET A 83 3.07 12.07 -11.11
N LEU A 84 3.52 12.05 -9.86
CA LEU A 84 2.62 12.25 -8.73
C LEU A 84 2.02 13.66 -8.81
N PRO A 85 0.71 13.79 -8.65
CA PRO A 85 0.02 15.04 -8.90
C PRO A 85 0.38 16.13 -7.89
N ASN A 86 0.19 17.37 -8.31
CA ASN A 86 0.26 18.54 -7.42
C ASN A 86 -1.12 19.19 -7.22
N ASP A 87 -2.14 18.79 -8.00
CA ASP A 87 -3.53 19.21 -7.79
C ASP A 87 -4.24 18.27 -6.80
N THR A 88 -5.05 18.84 -5.91
CA THR A 88 -5.73 18.10 -4.84
C THR A 88 -6.68 17.02 -5.37
N ASN A 89 -7.45 17.30 -6.42
CA ASN A 89 -8.38 16.31 -6.98
C ASN A 89 -7.61 15.19 -7.66
N GLU A 90 -6.55 15.53 -8.41
CA GLU A 90 -5.68 14.53 -9.01
C GLU A 90 -5.00 13.65 -7.95
N MET A 91 -4.60 14.20 -6.79
CA MET A 91 -4.07 13.42 -5.66
C MET A 91 -5.08 12.42 -5.12
N ILE A 92 -6.34 12.84 -4.95
CA ILE A 92 -7.41 11.95 -4.49
C ILE A 92 -7.64 10.84 -5.53
N GLU A 93 -7.68 11.18 -6.81
CA GLU A 93 -7.81 10.19 -7.88
C GLU A 93 -6.65 9.20 -7.93
N ASP A 94 -5.42 9.68 -7.80
CA ASP A 94 -4.23 8.82 -7.80
C ASP A 94 -4.20 7.91 -6.57
N ALA A 95 -4.55 8.44 -5.39
CA ALA A 95 -4.73 7.65 -4.18
C ALA A 95 -5.79 6.55 -4.35
N LEU A 96 -6.95 6.88 -4.94
CA LEU A 96 -8.00 5.91 -5.23
C LEU A 96 -7.54 4.81 -6.19
N LYS A 97 -6.84 5.17 -7.27
CA LYS A 97 -6.29 4.22 -8.24
C LYS A 97 -5.26 3.29 -7.58
N GLY A 98 -4.35 3.86 -6.78
CA GLY A 98 -3.33 3.10 -6.06
C GLY A 98 -3.93 2.12 -5.05
N LEU A 99 -4.90 2.58 -4.25
CA LEU A 99 -5.61 1.75 -3.28
C LEU A 99 -6.42 0.64 -3.95
N ASP A 100 -7.11 0.92 -5.05
CA ASP A 100 -7.91 -0.08 -5.76
C ASP A 100 -7.01 -1.15 -6.39
N HIS A 101 -5.96 -0.73 -7.12
CA HIS A 101 -5.10 -1.66 -7.84
C HIS A 101 -4.20 -2.49 -6.92
N TYR A 102 -3.42 -1.85 -6.05
CA TYR A 102 -2.46 -2.57 -5.19
C TYR A 102 -3.09 -3.04 -3.88
N GLY A 103 -3.95 -2.23 -3.29
CA GLY A 103 -4.57 -2.52 -2.00
C GLY A 103 -5.72 -3.53 -2.08
N VAL A 104 -6.48 -3.54 -3.19
CA VAL A 104 -7.62 -4.44 -3.37
C VAL A 104 -7.35 -5.51 -4.42
N GLN A 105 -7.22 -5.15 -5.70
CA GLN A 105 -7.19 -6.11 -6.80
C GLN A 105 -6.03 -7.12 -6.66
N TYR A 106 -4.80 -6.63 -6.53
CA TYR A 106 -3.64 -7.51 -6.35
C TYR A 106 -3.72 -8.34 -5.07
N SER A 107 -4.16 -7.73 -3.97
CA SER A 107 -4.31 -8.45 -2.70
C SER A 107 -5.39 -9.54 -2.76
N GLU A 108 -6.47 -9.33 -3.53
CA GLU A 108 -7.48 -10.36 -3.78
C GLU A 108 -6.96 -11.52 -4.62
N GLU A 109 -6.13 -11.24 -5.65
CA GLU A 109 -5.46 -12.27 -6.43
C GLU A 109 -4.57 -13.14 -5.53
N LEU A 110 -3.84 -12.50 -4.62
CA LEU A 110 -2.99 -13.16 -3.63
C LEU A 110 -3.80 -14.03 -2.66
N VAL A 111 -4.95 -13.55 -2.15
CA VAL A 111 -5.86 -14.33 -1.28
C VAL A 111 -6.48 -15.55 -1.99
N ARG A 112 -6.77 -15.44 -3.29
CA ARG A 112 -7.27 -16.57 -4.11
C ARG A 112 -6.20 -17.65 -4.34
N GLY A 113 -4.94 -17.32 -4.15
CA GLY A 113 -3.83 -18.27 -4.17
C GLY A 113 -3.73 -19.16 -2.92
N ASP A 114 -2.73 -20.04 -2.93
CA ASP A 114 -2.46 -21.01 -1.85
C ASP A 114 -1.62 -20.42 -0.71
N LEU A 115 -2.09 -19.32 -0.13
CA LEU A 115 -1.52 -18.79 1.11
C LEU A 115 -1.88 -19.68 2.30
N ASP A 116 -0.96 -19.74 3.27
CA ASP A 116 -1.31 -20.25 4.58
C ASP A 116 -2.32 -19.32 5.29
N PRO A 117 -3.05 -19.81 6.31
CA PRO A 117 -4.12 -19.04 6.96
C PRO A 117 -3.68 -17.68 7.53
N GLU A 118 -2.47 -17.58 8.09
CA GLU A 118 -2.00 -16.35 8.71
C GLU A 118 -1.60 -15.31 7.65
N SER A 119 -0.92 -15.76 6.58
CA SER A 119 -0.59 -14.90 5.43
C SER A 119 -1.85 -14.42 4.70
N ARG A 120 -2.86 -15.29 4.57
CA ARG A 120 -4.16 -14.91 4.00
C ARG A 120 -4.86 -13.84 4.84
N GLN A 121 -4.91 -14.02 6.16
CA GLN A 121 -5.53 -13.05 7.06
C GLN A 121 -4.87 -11.67 6.95
N LEU A 122 -3.54 -11.61 6.80
CA LEU A 122 -2.85 -10.34 6.59
C LEU A 122 -3.19 -9.68 5.26
N ALA A 123 -3.27 -10.45 4.17
CA ALA A 123 -3.71 -9.91 2.88
C ALA A 123 -5.16 -9.39 2.93
N GLU A 124 -6.05 -10.10 3.61
CA GLU A 124 -7.43 -9.65 3.87
C GLU A 124 -7.46 -8.35 4.70
N GLU A 125 -6.57 -8.20 5.68
CA GLU A 125 -6.44 -6.96 6.45
C GLU A 125 -6.02 -5.76 5.56
N VAL A 126 -5.11 -5.98 4.61
CA VAL A 126 -4.73 -4.96 3.61
C VAL A 126 -5.94 -4.58 2.76
N ILE A 127 -6.68 -5.56 2.21
CA ILE A 127 -7.89 -5.33 1.40
C ILE A 127 -8.91 -4.50 2.18
N ASN A 128 -9.19 -4.89 3.42
CA ASN A 128 -10.18 -4.21 4.25
C ASN A 128 -9.77 -2.77 4.59
N THR A 129 -8.47 -2.55 4.84
CA THR A 129 -7.91 -1.20 5.03
C THR A 129 -8.12 -0.36 3.77
N SER A 130 -7.72 -0.89 2.60
CA SER A 130 -7.83 -0.16 1.33
C SER A 130 -9.27 0.15 0.92
N ARG A 131 -10.20 -0.79 1.10
CA ARG A 131 -11.64 -0.55 0.83
C ARG A 131 -12.20 0.57 1.70
N ARG A 132 -11.91 0.57 3.01
CA ARG A 132 -12.33 1.65 3.92
C ARG A 132 -11.75 3.01 3.48
N GLN A 133 -10.48 3.04 3.09
CA GLN A 133 -9.84 4.27 2.65
C GLN A 133 -10.41 4.78 1.33
N ILE A 134 -10.71 3.89 0.37
CA ILE A 134 -11.41 4.23 -0.87
C ILE A 134 -12.76 4.86 -0.57
N GLU A 135 -13.55 4.26 0.32
CA GLU A 135 -14.84 4.82 0.72
C GLU A 135 -14.68 6.22 1.33
N GLN A 136 -13.72 6.41 2.22
CA GLN A 136 -13.43 7.72 2.81
C GLN A 136 -13.05 8.76 1.75
N LEU A 137 -12.11 8.46 0.85
CA LEU A 137 -11.65 9.39 -0.18
C LEU A 137 -12.73 9.77 -1.20
N ARG A 138 -13.67 8.87 -1.49
CA ARG A 138 -14.81 9.17 -2.38
C ARG A 138 -15.70 10.30 -1.88
N HIS A 139 -15.70 10.60 -0.58
CA HIS A 139 -16.45 11.74 -0.05
C HIS A 139 -15.83 13.10 -0.40
N TYR A 140 -14.55 13.11 -0.81
CA TYR A 140 -13.82 14.31 -1.21
C TYR A 140 -13.86 14.57 -2.73
N LEU A 141 -14.38 13.62 -3.53
CA LEU A 141 -14.68 13.85 -4.94
C LEU A 141 -16.11 14.39 -5.07
N GLN A 142 -16.24 15.65 -5.49
CA GLN A 142 -17.52 16.29 -5.83
C GLN A 142 -17.89 16.07 -7.29
#